data_AF-A0A2E5JXW4-F1
#
_entry.id   AF-A0A2E5JXW4-F1
#
_cell.length_a   1.000
_cell.length_b   1.000
_cell.length_c   1.000
_cell.angle_alpha   90.00
_cell.angle_beta   90.00
_cell.angle_gamma   90.00
#
_symmetry.space_group_name_H-M   'P 1'
#
loop_
_entity.id
_entity.type
_entity.pdbx_description
1 polymer ?
#
loop_
_entity_poly.entity_id
_entity_poly.type
_entity_poly.pdbx_seq_one_letter_code
_entity_poly.pdbx_strand_id
1 'polypeptide(L)' 'MFGLQEASRARIFGETTFGESWASLMKILPSGDVLQYAVGDYHTPNGCLIETMGLYPTW' A
#
# COMPACT_ATOMS: atom_id res chain seq x y z
N MET A 1 -2.68 -7.62 2.07
CA MET A 1 -1.77 -8.79 2.02
C MET A 1 -0.72 -8.74 3.14
N PHE A 2 -0.01 -7.61 3.34
CA PHE A 2 0.94 -7.40 4.46
C PHE A 2 0.43 -7.90 5.82
N GLY A 3 -0.78 -7.52 6.22
CA GLY A 3 -1.34 -7.95 7.51
C GLY A 3 -1.49 -9.47 7.69
N LEU A 4 -1.69 -10.23 6.61
CA LEU A 4 -1.78 -11.69 6.69
C LEU A 4 -0.40 -12.34 6.82
N GLN A 5 0.61 -11.80 6.12
CA GLN A 5 1.98 -12.28 6.20
C GLN A 5 2.59 -11.96 7.58
N GLU A 6 2.48 -10.71 8.04
CA GLU A 6 3.02 -10.31 9.34
C GLU A 6 2.33 -11.02 10.51
N ALA A 7 1.03 -11.28 10.40
CA ALA A 7 0.32 -12.07 11.40
C ALA A 7 0.61 -13.58 11.31
N SER A 8 1.49 -14.02 10.39
CA SER A 8 1.77 -15.44 10.12
C SER A 8 0.50 -16.26 9.83
N ARG A 9 -0.50 -15.61 9.24
CA ARG A 9 -1.80 -16.22 8.90
C ARG A 9 -1.86 -16.76 7.48
N ALA A 10 -0.91 -16.35 6.62
CA ALA A 10 -0.80 -16.84 5.26
C ALA A 10 0.66 -16.90 4.83
N ARG A 11 0.98 -17.85 3.93
CA ARG A 11 2.25 -17.90 3.20
C ARG A 11 2.05 -17.24 1.83
N ILE A 12 2.96 -16.35 1.46
CA ILE A 12 2.92 -15.61 0.21
C ILE A 12 3.84 -16.28 -0.82
N PHE A 13 3.31 -16.51 -2.03
CA PHE A 13 4.01 -17.11 -3.17
C PHE A 13 3.96 -16.15 -4.38
N GLY A 14 4.90 -16.29 -5.30
CA GLY A 14 5.00 -15.47 -6.51
C GLY A 14 6.21 -14.55 -6.49
N GLU A 15 6.04 -13.32 -6.97
CA GLU A 15 7.10 -12.31 -7.09
C GLU A 15 6.86 -11.14 -6.12
N THR A 16 7.92 -10.38 -5.82
CA THR A 16 7.82 -9.17 -4.99
C THR A 16 6.85 -8.18 -5.64
N THR A 17 5.90 -7.66 -4.86
CA THR A 17 4.95 -6.67 -5.40
C THR A 17 5.62 -5.31 -5.63
N PHE A 18 5.03 -4.49 -6.52
CA PHE A 18 5.56 -3.18 -6.91
C PHE A 18 5.72 -2.19 -5.73
N GLY A 19 5.00 -2.40 -4.62
CA GLY A 19 5.17 -1.59 -3.41
C GLY A 19 4.44 -0.25 -3.42
N GLU A 20 3.53 -0.02 -4.36
CA GLU A 20 2.68 1.17 -4.32
C GLU A 20 1.42 0.87 -3.47
N SER A 21 1.21 1.67 -2.42
CA SER A 21 0.02 1.62 -1.58
C SER A 21 -0.20 3.01 -1.02
N TRP A 22 -0.82 3.89 -1.80
CA TRP A 22 -1.09 5.28 -1.40
C TRP A 22 -2.56 5.46 -1.02
N ALA A 23 -2.83 6.03 0.16
CA ALA A 23 -4.15 6.54 0.44
C ALA A 23 -4.26 7.88 -0.31
N SER A 24 -5.01 7.90 -1.42
CA SER A 24 -5.21 9.12 -2.19
C SER A 24 -6.68 9.44 -2.38
N LEU A 25 -6.98 10.74 -2.45
CA LEU A 25 -8.30 11.25 -2.81
C LEU A 25 -8.20 12.03 -4.11
N MET A 26 -9.33 12.06 -4.82
CA MET A 26 -9.53 12.88 -5.99
C MET A 26 -10.42 14.07 -5.64
N LYS A 27 -10.01 15.27 -6.04
CA LYS A 27 -10.79 16.50 -5.89
C LYS A 27 -10.98 17.16 -7.24
N ILE A 28 -12.24 17.38 -7.60
CA ILE A 28 -12.62 18.15 -8.78
C ILE A 28 -12.33 19.63 -8.51
N LEU A 29 -11.62 20.28 -9.42
CA LEU A 29 -11.25 21.69 -9.35
C LEU A 29 -12.30 22.57 -10.05
N PRO A 30 -12.36 23.88 -9.76
CA PRO A 30 -13.26 24.79 -10.46
C PRO A 30 -13.06 24.84 -11.98
N SER A 31 -11.89 24.47 -12.49
CA SER A 31 -11.62 24.34 -13.93
C SER A 31 -12.31 23.14 -14.58
N GLY A 32 -12.77 22.17 -13.77
CA GLY A 32 -13.26 20.87 -14.23
C GLY A 32 -12.19 19.76 -14.23
N ASP A 33 -10.91 20.10 -13.99
CA ASP A 33 -9.84 19.10 -13.85
C ASP A 33 -9.90 18.38 -12.49
N VAL A 34 -9.10 17.31 -12.34
CA VAL A 34 -9.02 16.52 -11.11
C VAL A 34 -7.61 16.57 -10.53
N LEU A 35 -7.52 16.92 -9.24
CA LEU A 35 -6.32 16.76 -8.44
C LEU A 35 -6.40 15.43 -7.66
N GLN A 36 -5.49 14.51 -7.94
CA GLN A 36 -5.24 13.36 -7.08
C GLN A 36 -4.11 13.71 -6.10
N TYR A 37 -4.33 13.51 -4.81
CA TYR A 37 -3.36 13.84 -3.76
C TYR A 37 -3.37 12.80 -2.65
N ALA A 38 -2.19 12.56 -2.07
CA ALA A 38 -2.02 11.67 -0.92
C ALA A 38 -2.67 12.29 0.33
N VAL A 39 -3.34 11.45 1.12
CA VAL A 39 -4.04 11.84 2.35
C VAL A 39 -3.58 11.08 3.58
N GLY A 40 -2.66 10.14 3.41
CA GLY A 40 -2.04 9.42 4.51
C GLY A 40 -1.26 8.20 4.04
N ASP A 41 -0.57 7.60 4.99
CA ASP A 41 0.31 6.47 4.76
C ASP A 41 -0.32 5.18 5.30
N TYR A 42 -0.02 4.05 4.65
CA TYR A 42 -0.36 2.74 5.21
C TYR A 42 0.82 2.16 5.98
N HIS A 43 0.53 1.72 7.21
CA HIS A 43 1.46 0.96 8.03
C HIS A 43 0.99 -0.48 8.20
N THR A 44 1.95 -1.40 8.26
CA THR A 44 1.70 -2.77 8.68
C THR A 44 1.38 -2.84 10.18
N PRO A 45 0.81 -3.94 10.69
CA PRO A 45 0.60 -4.13 12.13
C PRO A 45 1.84 -3.91 13.00
N ASN A 46 3.04 -4.18 12.48
CA ASN A 46 4.31 -3.93 13.17
C ASN A 46 4.83 -2.48 13.01
N GLY A 47 4.03 -1.59 12.42
CA GLY A 47 4.35 -0.17 12.23
C GLY A 47 5.19 0.12 10.98
N CYS A 48 5.48 -0.88 10.15
CA CYS A 48 6.32 -0.67 8.96
C CYS A 48 5.56 0.09 7.88
N LEU A 49 6.17 1.14 7.33
CA LEU A 49 5.60 1.87 6.20
C LEU A 49 5.49 0.93 4.99
N ILE A 50 4.31 0.82 4.40
CA ILE A 50 4.07 -0.07 3.26
C ILE A 50 4.51 0.58 1.94
N GLU A 51 4.40 1.90 1.88
CA GLU A 51 4.76 2.68 0.70
C GLU A 51 6.20 2.39 0.30
N THR A 52 6.41 2.06 -0.97
CA THR A 52 7.68 1.75 -1.64
C THR A 52 8.38 0.44 -1.26
N MET A 53 7.85 -0.37 -0.34
CA MET A 53 8.54 -1.58 0.10
C MET A 53 8.35 -2.80 -0.80
N GLY A 54 7.15 -2.98 -1.32
CA GLY A 54 6.75 -4.25 -1.94
C GLY A 54 6.59 -5.38 -0.92
N LEU A 55 5.72 -6.34 -1.21
CA LEU A 55 5.52 -7.52 -0.38
C LEU A 55 6.39 -8.65 -0.92
N TYR A 56 7.29 -9.17 -0.08
CA TYR A 56 8.23 -10.23 -0.48
C TYR A 56 7.63 -11.63 -0.27
N PRO A 57 7.83 -12.57 -1.21
CA PRO A 57 7.46 -13.97 -1.01
C PRO A 57 8.22 -14.60 0.17
N THR A 58 7.57 -15.51 0.90
CA THR A 58 8.16 -16.23 2.04
C THR A 58 8.16 -17.73 1.75
N TRP A 59 9.25 -18.23 1.20
CA TRP A 59 9.47 -19.65 0.92
C TRP A 59 10.68 -20.16 1.72
#